data_AF-A0A0Q5WMC9-F1
#
_entry.id   AF-A0A0Q5WMC9-F1
#
_cell.length_a   1.000
_cell.length_b   1.000
_cell.length_c   1.000
_cell.angle_alpha   90.00
_cell.angle_beta   90.00
_cell.angle_gamma   90.00
#
_symmetry.space_group_name_H-M   'P 1'
#
loop_
_entity.id
_entity.type
_entity.pdbx_description
1 polymer ?
#
loop_
_entity_poly.entity_id
_entity_poly.type
_entity_poly.pdbx_seq_one_letter_code
_entity_poly.pdbx_strand_id
1 'polypeptide(L)'
;MKFFILISVLLVCQGSTEEEENIIGELCFKPNGGPPCQKLKTYYWDKAKNQCVPARYLLEPCGFFHVMDVCDKICAKESWTLSLLELHVRKLP
;
A
#
# COMPACT_ATOMS: atom_id res chain seq x y z
N MET A 1 -21.16 -13.85 -40.13
CA MET A 1 -19.95 -14.42 -39.49
C MET A 1 -18.83 -13.40 -39.24
N LYS A 2 -18.67 -12.33 -40.05
CA LYS A 2 -17.65 -11.28 -39.82
C LYS A 2 -17.94 -10.34 -38.64
N PHE A 3 -19.22 -10.11 -38.30
CA PHE A 3 -19.61 -9.22 -37.19
C PHE A 3 -19.25 -9.75 -35.80
N PHE A 4 -19.28 -11.08 -35.59
CA PHE A 4 -18.96 -11.68 -34.30
C PHE A 4 -17.47 -11.54 -33.94
N ILE A 5 -16.58 -11.54 -34.94
CA ILE A 5 -15.13 -11.35 -34.72
C ILE A 5 -14.84 -9.92 -34.26
N LEU A 6 -15.56 -8.92 -34.79
CA LEU A 6 -15.42 -7.51 -34.39
C LEU A 6 -15.84 -7.28 -32.93
N ILE A 7 -16.88 -7.98 -32.46
CA ILE A 7 -17.35 -7.88 -31.07
C ILE A 7 -16.32 -8.49 -30.11
N SER A 8 -15.71 -9.62 -30.47
CA SER A 8 -14.66 -10.25 -29.66
C SER A 8 -13.42 -9.36 -29.50
N VAL A 9 -13.06 -8.58 -30.52
CA VAL A 9 -11.91 -7.65 -30.45
C VAL A 9 -12.21 -6.43 -29.57
N LEU A 10 -13.44 -5.93 -29.59
CA LEU A 10 -13.86 -4.80 -28.75
C LEU A 10 -13.95 -5.18 -27.26
N LEU A 11 -14.31 -6.42 -26.94
CA LEU A 11 -14.36 -6.93 -25.56
C LEU A 11 -12.98 -7.11 -24.91
N VAL A 12 -11.93 -7.41 -25.69
CA VAL A 12 -10.56 -7.56 -25.15
C VAL A 12 -9.95 -6.20 -24.77
N CYS A 13 -10.33 -5.11 -25.46
CA CYS A 13 -9.78 -3.78 -25.17
C CYS A 13 -10.41 -3.09 -23.95
N GLN A 14 -11.51 -3.61 -23.39
CA GLN A 14 -12.15 -3.04 -22.19
C GLN A 14 -11.61 -3.58 -20.86
N GLY A 15 -10.60 -4.46 -20.90
CA GLY A 15 -10.06 -5.16 -19.73
C GLY A 15 -9.03 -4.41 -18.88
N SER A 16 -8.84 -3.10 -19.05
CA SER A 16 -7.91 -2.31 -18.22
C SER A 16 -8.50 -0.99 -17.78
N THR A 17 -9.62 -1.07 -17.06
CA THR A 17 -9.79 -0.12 -15.95
C THR A 17 -9.08 -0.74 -14.77
N GLU A 18 -7.74 -0.69 -14.80
CA GLU A 18 -6.95 -0.85 -13.57
C GLU A 18 -7.40 0.31 -12.68
N GLU A 19 -8.36 0.05 -11.79
CA GLU A 19 -8.49 0.83 -10.57
C GLU A 19 -7.09 0.82 -9.97
N GLU A 20 -6.39 1.97 -9.99
CA GLU A 20 -5.06 2.09 -9.37
C GLU A 20 -5.17 1.54 -7.95
N GLU A 21 -4.66 0.32 -7.74
CA GLU A 21 -4.80 -0.38 -6.48
C GLU A 21 -4.20 0.50 -5.39
N ASN A 22 -5.02 0.88 -4.42
CA ASN A 22 -4.60 1.76 -3.32
C ASN A 22 -3.68 0.96 -2.39
N ILE A 23 -2.40 0.89 -2.75
CA ILE A 23 -1.32 0.17 -2.06
C ILE A 23 -1.08 0.64 -0.62
N ILE A 24 -1.70 1.75 -0.21
CA ILE A 24 -1.69 2.26 1.17
C ILE A 24 -2.30 1.27 2.15
N GLY A 25 -3.28 0.48 1.70
CA GLY A 25 -3.84 -0.60 2.51
C GLY A 25 -2.77 -1.54 3.05
N GLU A 26 -1.84 -1.92 2.17
CA GLU A 26 -0.79 -2.91 2.44
C GLU A 26 0.46 -2.28 3.06
N LEU A 27 0.81 -1.06 2.64
CA LEU A 27 1.98 -0.34 3.15
C LEU A 27 1.76 0.18 4.57
N CYS A 28 0.60 0.80 4.82
CA CYS A 28 0.40 1.60 6.00
C CYS A 28 -0.25 0.84 7.14
N PHE A 29 -1.18 -0.08 6.89
CA PHE A 29 -1.91 -0.71 7.98
C PHE A 29 -1.22 -1.98 8.49
N LYS A 30 -1.47 -2.27 9.76
CA LYS A 30 -0.98 -3.49 10.40
C LYS A 30 -1.47 -4.72 9.62
N PRO A 31 -0.59 -5.66 9.26
CA PRO A 31 -1.01 -6.91 8.65
C PRO A 31 -1.94 -7.70 9.58
N ASN A 32 -3.03 -8.24 9.03
CA ASN A 32 -4.00 -9.04 9.78
C ASN A 32 -3.46 -10.43 10.20
N GLY A 33 -2.31 -10.84 9.65
CA GLY A 33 -1.67 -12.12 9.94
C GLY A 33 -0.23 -12.15 9.48
N GLY A 34 0.49 -13.21 9.86
CA GLY A 34 1.90 -13.41 9.53
C GLY A 34 2.72 -13.85 10.74
N PRO A 35 3.99 -14.21 10.52
CA PRO A 35 4.89 -14.58 11.61
C PRO A 35 5.15 -13.37 12.52
N PRO A 36 5.42 -13.59 13.81
CA PRO A 36 5.84 -12.53 14.70
C PRO A 36 7.11 -11.84 14.19
N CYS A 37 7.14 -10.51 14.29
CA CYS A 37 8.22 -9.70 13.76
C CYS A 37 9.52 -9.97 14.53
N GLN A 38 10.55 -10.37 13.80
CA GLN A 38 11.91 -10.58 14.33
C GLN A 38 12.82 -9.36 14.12
N LYS A 39 12.27 -8.24 13.65
CA LYS A 39 13.00 -6.97 13.51
C LYS A 39 12.51 -5.97 14.55
N LEU A 40 13.47 -5.33 15.23
CA LEU A 40 13.16 -4.18 16.09
C LEU A 40 12.78 -2.97 15.23
N LYS A 41 11.95 -2.08 15.79
CA LYS A 41 11.65 -0.75 15.23
C LYS A 41 11.09 -0.79 13.80
N THR A 42 10.07 -1.62 13.57
CA THR A 42 9.21 -1.49 12.38
C THR A 42 7.94 -0.72 12.76
N TYR A 43 7.33 -0.01 11.81
CA TYR A 43 6.21 0.90 12.07
C TYR A 43 5.06 0.68 11.10
N TYR A 44 3.85 0.85 11.60
CA TYR A 44 2.60 0.87 10.83
C TYR A 44 1.69 1.98 11.36
N TRP A 45 0.78 2.46 10.53
CA TRP A 45 -0.22 3.47 10.85
C TRP A 45 -1.33 2.91 11.74
N ASP A 46 -1.56 3.56 12.88
CA ASP A 46 -2.68 3.31 13.76
C ASP A 46 -3.77 4.38 13.51
N LYS A 47 -4.86 3.98 12.85
CA LYS A 47 -5.97 4.88 12.52
C LYS A 47 -6.61 5.51 13.75
N ALA A 48 -6.66 4.82 14.89
CA ALA A 48 -7.29 5.34 16.10
C ALA A 48 -6.43 6.43 16.75
N LYS A 49 -5.11 6.31 16.61
CA LYS A 49 -4.16 7.32 17.14
C LYS A 49 -3.78 8.39 16.12
N ASN A 50 -4.16 8.20 14.85
CA ASN A 50 -3.83 9.08 13.74
C ASN A 50 -2.32 9.35 13.62
N GLN A 51 -1.51 8.31 13.84
CA GLN A 51 -0.05 8.33 13.76
C GLN A 51 0.50 6.91 13.58
N CYS A 52 1.75 6.80 13.14
CA CYS A 52 2.47 5.54 13.13
C CYS A 52 2.90 5.11 14.52
N VAL A 53 2.86 3.80 14.75
CA VAL A 53 3.24 3.15 16.01
C VAL A 53 4.23 2.02 15.74
N PRO A 54 5.11 1.69 16.69
CA PRO A 54 6.01 0.57 16.54
C PRO A 54 5.26 -0.76 16.61
N ALA A 55 5.60 -1.69 15.72
CA ALA A 55 5.17 -3.07 15.83
C ALA A 55 5.83 -3.74 17.05
N ARG A 56 5.04 -4.54 17.76
CA ARG A 56 5.54 -5.24 18.95
C ARG A 56 6.42 -6.43 18.54
N TYR A 57 7.71 -6.33 18.87
CA TYR A 57 8.71 -7.36 18.63
C TYR A 57 8.25 -8.72 19.18
N LEU A 58 8.34 -9.77 18.36
CA LEU A 58 7.92 -11.15 18.66
C LEU A 58 6.44 -11.34 19.04
N LEU A 59 5.58 -10.32 18.89
CA LEU A 59 4.15 -10.39 19.21
C LEU A 59 3.24 -10.06 18.02
N GLU A 60 3.69 -9.20 17.12
CA GLU A 60 2.91 -8.72 15.99
C GLU A 60 3.68 -8.93 14.68
N PRO A 61 2.99 -9.03 13.53
CA PRO A 61 3.64 -8.94 12.22
C PRO A 61 4.44 -7.64 12.09
N CYS A 62 5.48 -7.65 11.25
CA CYS A 62 6.27 -6.44 11.01
C CYS A 62 5.43 -5.37 10.30
N GLY A 63 5.67 -4.11 10.68
CA GLY A 63 5.27 -2.97 9.86
C GLY A 63 6.18 -2.84 8.63
N PHE A 64 5.70 -2.15 7.60
CA PHE A 64 6.47 -1.93 6.38
C PHE A 64 7.65 -0.98 6.59
N PHE A 65 7.47 0.06 7.41
CA PHE A 65 8.45 1.14 7.54
C PHE A 65 9.49 0.85 8.62
N HIS A 66 10.72 1.30 8.39
CA HIS A 66 11.82 1.26 9.37
C HIS A 66 12.13 2.61 10.01
N VAL A 67 11.49 3.68 9.52
CA VAL A 67 11.64 5.06 10.03
C VAL A 67 10.24 5.61 10.29
N MET A 68 9.98 6.00 11.54
CA MET A 68 8.66 6.47 11.98
C MET A 68 8.20 7.71 11.21
N ASP A 69 9.08 8.71 11.06
CA ASP A 69 8.76 9.94 10.34
C ASP A 69 8.39 9.70 8.87
N VAL A 70 8.98 8.70 8.22
CA VAL A 70 8.65 8.31 6.85
C VAL A 70 7.28 7.64 6.80
N CYS A 71 7.00 6.77 7.77
CA CYS A 71 5.68 6.16 7.96
C CYS A 71 4.61 7.24 8.12
N ASP A 72 4.80 8.20 9.03
CA ASP A 72 3.83 9.27 9.26
C ASP A 72 3.59 10.12 8.01
N LYS A 73 4.65 10.53 7.31
CA LYS A 73 4.53 11.35 6.09
C LYS A 73 3.76 10.65 4.98
N ILE A 74 3.98 9.35 4.80
CA ILE A 74 3.31 8.59 3.73
C ILE A 74 1.88 8.24 4.16
N CYS A 75 1.69 7.77 5.39
CA CYS A 75 0.43 7.18 5.84
C CYS A 75 -0.60 8.19 6.39
N ALA A 76 -0.20 9.44 6.66
CA ALA A 76 -1.14 10.50 7.04
C ALA A 76 -2.07 10.94 5.89
N LYS A 77 -1.77 10.57 4.64
CA LYS A 77 -2.68 10.80 3.51
C LYS A 77 -3.67 9.65 3.36
N GLU A 78 -4.91 10.00 3.04
CA GLU A 78 -6.01 9.05 2.87
C GLU A 78 -5.81 8.10 1.68
N SER A 79 -5.14 8.54 0.62
CA SER A 79 -4.85 7.71 -0.55
C SER A 79 -3.63 8.22 -1.32
N TRP A 80 -3.02 7.30 -2.06
CA TRP A 80 -1.97 7.58 -3.03
C TRP A 80 -2.25 6.80 -4.31
N THR A 81 -1.99 7.43 -5.45
CA THR A 81 -1.74 6.70 -6.69
C THR A 81 -0.30 6.20 -6.66
N LEU A 82 -0.01 5.07 -7.31
CA LEU A 82 1.35 4.52 -7.34
C LEU A 82 2.36 5.53 -7.90
N SER A 83 1.98 6.21 -8.99
CA SER A 83 2.77 7.25 -9.65
C SER A 83 3.13 8.42 -8.72
N LEU A 84 2.16 8.91 -7.92
CA LEU A 84 2.40 9.99 -6.96
C LEU A 84 3.24 9.53 -5.78
N LEU A 85 3.03 8.29 -5.31
CA LEU A 85 3.81 7.72 -4.23
C LEU A 85 5.29 7.59 -4.63
N GLU A 86 5.57 7.06 -5.82
CA GLU A 86 6.93 6.94 -6.35
C GLU A 86 7.62 8.31 -6.44
N LEU A 87 6.93 9.32 -6.98
CA LEU A 87 7.45 10.69 -7.06
C LEU A 87 7.73 11.29 -5.68
N HIS A 88 6.91 10.96 -4.68
CA HIS A 88 7.09 11.44 -3.32
C HIS A 88 8.28 10.77 -2.64
N VAL A 89 8.36 9.44 -2.71
CA VAL A 89 9.43 8.65 -2.10
C VAL A 89 10.81 9.04 -2.66
N ARG A 90 10.91 9.35 -3.97
CA ARG A 90 12.15 9.85 -4.59
C ARG A 90 12.68 11.17 -4.00
N LYS A 91 11.83 11.94 -3.33
CA LYS A 91 12.19 13.22 -2.70
C LYS A 91 12.47 13.11 -1.21
N LEU A 92 12.26 11.94 -0.63
CA LEU A 92 12.62 11.70 0.77
C LEU A 92 14.14 11.61 0.89
N PRO A 93 14.71 12.15 1.98
CA PRO A 93 16.16 12.16 2.22
C PRO A 93 16.74 10.76 2.42
#